data_AF-A0A1R3I5H0-F1
#
_entry.id   AF-A0A1R3I5H0-F1
#
_cell.length_a   1.000
_cell.length_b   1.000
_cell.length_c   1.000
_cell.angle_alpha   90.00
_cell.angle_beta   90.00
_cell.angle_gamma   90.00
#
_symmetry.space_group_name_H-M   'P 1'
#
loop_
_entity.id
_entity.type
_entity.pdbx_description
1 polymer ?
#
loop_
_entity_poly.entity_id
_entity_poly.type
_entity_poly.pdbx_seq_one_letter_code
_entity_poly.pdbx_strand_id
1 'polypeptide(L)'
;MMLRPCFVFFFFFTNLLIFSQVLEASRCSITGLPLVRKISELPQDNYGRGGLSHITVAGSLLHGLKEVEVWLQTFAPGSRTPIHRHSCEEVFVVLKGSGTLFLASSSHKYPGKPEEHFIFSNSTFHIPVNDVHQVWNTNEHEDLQMLVIISRPPVKVFIYEDWSMPHTAAKLKFPYYWDEQCFQDDQKDEL
;
A
#
# COMPACT_ATOMS: atom_id res chain seq x y z
N MET A 1 28.13 -50.43 60.70
CA MET A 1 29.22 -49.89 59.86
C MET A 1 28.59 -49.37 58.57
N MET A 2 28.89 -48.13 58.21
CA MET A 2 28.13 -47.23 57.32
C MET A 2 27.89 -47.75 55.90
N LEU A 3 26.74 -47.42 55.30
CA LEU A 3 26.67 -47.13 53.86
C LEU A 3 25.61 -46.06 53.52
N ARG A 4 26.00 -45.25 52.54
CA ARG A 4 25.54 -43.91 52.10
C ARG A 4 24.15 -43.87 51.43
N PRO A 5 23.59 -42.65 51.25
CA PRO A 5 22.33 -42.42 50.54
C PRO A 5 22.53 -42.49 49.03
N CYS A 6 21.54 -43.01 48.28
CA CYS A 6 21.58 -43.04 46.82
C CYS A 6 20.48 -42.15 46.21
N PHE A 7 20.96 -41.00 45.73
CA PHE A 7 20.54 -40.25 44.54
C PHE A 7 19.05 -40.16 44.15
N VAL A 8 18.54 -38.95 44.36
CA VAL A 8 17.47 -38.30 43.61
C VAL A 8 17.81 -38.29 42.11
N PHE A 9 16.89 -38.75 41.26
CA PHE A 9 16.90 -38.42 39.83
C PHE A 9 15.58 -37.73 39.47
N PHE A 10 15.62 -36.40 39.46
CA PHE A 10 14.58 -35.56 38.86
C PHE A 10 14.82 -35.53 37.35
N PHE A 11 13.90 -36.10 36.57
CA PHE A 11 13.90 -35.94 35.11
C PHE A 11 13.45 -34.52 34.76
N PHE A 12 14.40 -33.65 34.42
CA PHE A 12 14.10 -32.38 33.75
C PHE A 12 14.00 -32.63 32.24
N PHE A 13 12.77 -32.66 31.71
CA PHE A 13 12.54 -32.52 30.27
C PHE A 13 12.70 -31.05 29.91
N THR A 14 13.88 -30.66 29.40
CA THR A 14 14.09 -29.38 28.75
C THR A 14 13.45 -29.44 27.36
N ASN A 15 12.29 -28.79 27.21
CA ASN A 15 11.70 -28.49 25.90
C ASN A 15 12.61 -27.49 25.17
N LEU A 16 13.36 -27.98 24.19
CA LEU A 16 14.11 -27.13 23.26
C LEU A 16 13.11 -26.53 22.26
N LEU A 17 12.48 -25.41 22.64
CA LEU A 17 11.74 -24.58 21.69
C LEU A 17 12.77 -23.94 20.75
N ILE A 18 12.93 -24.54 19.57
CA ILE A 18 13.67 -23.94 18.47
C ILE A 18 12.85 -22.73 18.00
N PHE A 19 13.21 -21.55 18.50
CA PHE A 19 12.77 -20.29 17.91
C PHE A 19 13.33 -20.22 16.50
N SER A 20 12.47 -20.39 15.49
CA SER A 20 12.75 -19.95 14.14
C SER A 20 12.79 -18.42 14.13
N GLN A 21 13.91 -17.83 14.53
CA GLN A 21 14.22 -16.43 14.21
C GLN A 21 14.58 -16.38 12.72
N VAL A 22 13.56 -16.33 11.88
CA VAL A 22 13.73 -16.08 10.45
C VAL A 22 13.98 -14.60 10.28
N LEU A 23 15.22 -14.25 9.91
CA LEU A 23 15.68 -12.98 9.33
C LEU A 23 14.59 -11.88 9.23
N GLU A 24 14.38 -11.11 10.30
CA GLU A 24 13.95 -9.71 10.17
C GLU A 24 15.18 -8.86 9.80
N ALA A 25 15.90 -9.25 8.75
CA ALA A 25 16.70 -8.26 8.04
C ALA A 25 15.67 -7.27 7.48
N SER A 26 15.68 -6.04 7.98
CA SER A 26 14.62 -5.05 7.81
C SER A 26 14.10 -5.09 6.37
N ARG A 27 12.82 -5.46 6.18
CA ARG A 27 12.17 -5.52 4.86
C ARG A 27 12.25 -4.20 4.07
N CYS A 28 12.67 -3.14 4.76
CA CYS A 28 12.72 -1.77 4.31
C CYS A 28 14.16 -1.24 4.19
N SER A 29 15.20 -2.08 4.30
CA SER A 29 16.57 -1.61 4.05
C SER A 29 16.73 -1.23 2.58
N ILE A 30 17.04 0.03 2.33
CA ILE A 30 17.38 0.52 0.99
C ILE A 30 18.82 0.16 0.57
N THR A 31 19.64 -0.36 1.50
CA THR A 31 21.03 -0.72 1.23
C THR A 31 21.14 -2.13 0.64
N GLY A 32 21.97 -2.29 -0.40
CA GLY A 32 22.23 -3.61 -1.00
C GLY A 32 21.10 -4.18 -1.87
N LEU A 33 20.12 -3.36 -2.24
CA LEU A 33 19.04 -3.79 -3.14
C LEU A 33 19.59 -4.11 -4.54
N PRO A 34 19.14 -5.20 -5.18
CA PRO A 34 19.53 -5.52 -6.56
C PRO A 34 18.97 -4.48 -7.53
N LEU A 35 19.78 -4.10 -8.52
CA LEU A 35 19.40 -3.14 -9.56
C LEU A 35 18.21 -3.62 -10.40
N VAL A 36 18.19 -4.92 -10.73
CA VAL A 36 17.11 -5.57 -11.48
C VAL A 36 16.35 -6.48 -10.53
N ARG A 37 15.04 -6.29 -10.46
CA ARG A 37 14.12 -7.07 -9.61
C ARG A 37 13.03 -7.69 -10.47
N LYS A 38 12.61 -8.90 -10.12
CA LYS A 38 11.46 -9.55 -10.74
C LYS A 38 10.20 -9.11 -9.99
N ILE A 39 9.28 -8.45 -10.69
CA ILE A 39 8.03 -7.94 -10.09
C ILE A 39 7.22 -9.07 -9.44
N SER A 40 7.22 -10.26 -10.04
CA SER A 40 6.53 -11.44 -9.52
C SER A 40 7.07 -11.98 -8.19
N GLU A 41 8.27 -11.54 -7.78
CA GLU A 41 8.90 -11.93 -6.52
C GLU A 41 8.80 -10.81 -5.46
N LEU A 42 8.22 -9.65 -5.80
CA LEU A 42 7.99 -8.56 -4.84
C LEU A 42 6.80 -8.89 -3.93
N PRO A 43 6.82 -8.43 -2.65
CA PRO A 43 5.70 -8.63 -1.74
C PRO A 43 4.41 -8.02 -2.28
N GLN A 44 3.32 -8.79 -2.19
CA GLN A 44 1.97 -8.38 -2.54
C GLN A 44 1.06 -8.53 -1.32
N ASP A 45 0.24 -7.52 -1.03
CA ASP A 45 -0.72 -7.55 0.07
C ASP A 45 -2.00 -6.77 -0.31
N ASN A 46 -3.08 -6.99 0.43
CA ASN A 46 -4.31 -6.20 0.34
C ASN A 46 -4.39 -5.11 1.42
N TYR A 47 -3.51 -5.14 2.41
CA TYR A 47 -3.42 -4.21 3.54
C TYR A 47 -4.77 -4.02 4.27
N GLY A 48 -5.52 -5.11 4.43
CA GLY A 48 -6.85 -5.12 5.05
C GLY A 48 -7.97 -4.57 4.16
N ARG A 49 -7.70 -4.26 2.90
CA ARG A 49 -8.69 -3.73 1.95
C ARG A 49 -9.17 -4.84 1.02
N GLY A 50 -10.34 -5.42 1.33
CA GLY A 50 -10.95 -6.45 0.51
C GLY A 50 -11.07 -6.06 -0.97
N GLY A 51 -10.66 -6.96 -1.86
CA GLY A 51 -10.65 -6.74 -3.31
C GLY A 51 -9.45 -5.97 -3.86
N LEU A 52 -8.55 -5.47 -3.01
CA LEU A 52 -7.28 -4.89 -3.43
C LEU A 52 -6.18 -5.97 -3.46
N SER A 53 -5.30 -5.86 -4.44
CA SER A 53 -3.95 -6.43 -4.42
C SER A 53 -2.97 -5.34 -4.82
N HIS A 54 -1.93 -5.13 -4.01
CA HIS A 54 -0.97 -4.04 -4.17
C HIS A 54 0.47 -4.54 -4.10
N ILE A 55 1.31 -4.02 -5.01
CA ILE A 55 2.76 -4.15 -4.99
C ILE A 55 3.37 -2.75 -5.21
N THR A 56 4.25 -2.31 -4.31
CA THR A 56 5.16 -1.18 -4.60
C THR A 56 6.30 -1.69 -5.47
N VAL A 57 6.27 -1.38 -6.77
CA VAL A 57 7.26 -1.85 -7.76
C VAL A 57 8.61 -1.14 -7.57
N ALA A 58 8.55 0.17 -7.34
CA ALA A 58 9.69 1.02 -7.02
C ALA A 58 9.17 2.21 -6.21
N GLY A 59 9.70 2.46 -5.01
CA GLY A 59 9.11 3.43 -4.10
C GLY A 59 10.12 4.02 -3.12
N SER A 60 9.70 5.04 -2.37
CA SER A 60 10.61 5.83 -1.55
C SER A 60 11.13 5.07 -0.35
N LEU A 61 10.24 4.49 0.45
CA LEU A 61 10.63 3.80 1.68
C LEU A 61 11.26 2.43 1.39
N LEU A 62 10.71 1.70 0.43
CA LEU A 62 11.18 0.35 0.10
C LEU A 62 12.43 0.32 -0.77
N HIS A 63 12.68 1.38 -1.56
CA HIS A 63 13.70 1.35 -2.60
C HIS A 63 14.51 2.65 -2.73
N GLY A 64 14.27 3.65 -1.90
CA GLY A 64 15.05 4.90 -1.85
C GLY A 64 14.74 5.92 -2.96
N LEU A 65 13.63 5.76 -3.70
CA LEU A 65 13.23 6.74 -4.71
C LEU A 65 12.80 8.06 -4.06
N LYS A 66 13.11 9.19 -4.70
CA LYS A 66 12.87 10.52 -4.11
C LYS A 66 11.85 11.36 -4.86
N GLU A 67 11.60 11.03 -6.13
CA GLU A 67 10.87 11.90 -7.05
C GLU A 67 9.61 11.23 -7.59
N VAL A 68 9.70 9.92 -7.89
CA VAL A 68 8.60 9.12 -8.41
C VAL A 68 8.46 7.81 -7.64
N GLU A 69 7.25 7.28 -7.57
CA GLU A 69 6.96 5.96 -7.02
C GLU A 69 5.94 5.25 -7.91
N VAL A 70 6.10 3.94 -8.04
CA VAL A 70 5.36 3.09 -8.98
C VAL A 70 4.70 1.95 -8.24
N TRP A 71 3.40 1.79 -8.45
CA TRP A 71 2.59 0.71 -7.89
C TRP A 71 2.00 -0.15 -9.00
N LEU A 72 1.89 -1.46 -8.75
CA LEU A 72 1.01 -2.35 -9.49
C LEU A 72 -0.17 -2.67 -8.59
N GLN A 73 -1.37 -2.28 -9.01
CA GLN A 73 -2.59 -2.50 -8.26
C GLN A 73 -3.59 -3.31 -9.08
N THR A 74 -4.25 -4.25 -8.43
CA THR A 74 -5.37 -5.01 -9.00
C THR A 74 -6.60 -4.84 -8.10
N PHE A 75 -7.73 -4.53 -8.71
CA PHE A 75 -9.02 -4.35 -8.07
C PHE A 75 -9.98 -5.43 -8.56
N ALA A 76 -10.46 -6.28 -7.65
CA ALA A 76 -11.51 -7.26 -7.92
C ALA A 76 -12.83 -6.57 -8.33
N PRO A 77 -13.75 -7.28 -9.02
CA PRO A 77 -15.08 -6.75 -9.36
C PRO A 77 -15.78 -6.07 -8.19
N GLY A 78 -16.30 -4.87 -8.41
CA GLY A 78 -17.01 -4.06 -7.41
C GLY A 78 -16.12 -3.35 -6.38
N SER A 79 -14.82 -3.63 -6.33
CA SER A 79 -13.90 -2.97 -5.39
C SER A 79 -13.47 -1.58 -5.88
N ARG A 80 -13.15 -0.70 -4.92
CA ARG A 80 -12.86 0.72 -5.18
C ARG A 80 -11.82 1.31 -4.24
N THR A 81 -11.19 2.40 -4.65
CA THR A 81 -10.45 3.26 -3.74
C THR A 81 -11.39 3.99 -2.79
N PRO A 82 -10.92 4.52 -1.65
CA PRO A 82 -11.63 5.61 -0.98
C PRO A 82 -11.82 6.80 -1.93
N ILE A 83 -12.75 7.68 -1.61
CA ILE A 83 -12.78 9.03 -2.19
C ILE A 83 -11.63 9.78 -1.55
N HIS A 84 -10.69 10.30 -2.34
CA HIS A 84 -9.48 10.89 -1.78
C HIS A 84 -8.85 11.95 -2.68
N ARG A 85 -7.91 12.70 -2.10
CA ARG A 85 -6.98 13.57 -2.82
C ARG A 85 -5.57 13.42 -2.26
N HIS A 86 -4.59 13.88 -3.02
CA HIS A 86 -3.18 13.99 -2.62
C HIS A 86 -2.51 15.14 -3.37
N SER A 87 -1.39 15.65 -2.84
CA SER A 87 -0.69 16.82 -3.39
C SER A 87 0.51 16.42 -4.28
N CYS A 88 0.28 15.47 -5.17
CA CYS A 88 1.22 15.04 -6.19
C CYS A 88 0.50 14.84 -7.52
N GLU A 89 1.28 14.79 -8.60
CA GLU A 89 0.82 14.22 -9.86
C GLU A 89 0.65 12.71 -9.69
N GLU A 90 -0.41 12.14 -10.29
CA GLU A 90 -0.66 10.70 -10.35
C GLU A 90 -1.12 10.31 -11.75
N VAL A 91 -0.48 9.29 -12.32
CA VAL A 91 -0.76 8.76 -13.65
C VAL A 91 -1.12 7.29 -13.54
N PHE A 92 -2.19 6.89 -14.20
CA PHE A 92 -2.62 5.50 -14.30
C PHE A 92 -2.43 4.99 -15.73
N VAL A 93 -1.98 3.75 -15.85
CA VAL A 93 -1.98 2.98 -17.11
C VAL A 93 -2.77 1.70 -16.87
N VAL A 94 -3.90 1.55 -17.57
CA VAL A 94 -4.78 0.39 -17.43
C VAL A 94 -4.21 -0.77 -18.22
N LEU A 95 -3.79 -1.83 -17.52
CA LEU A 95 -3.16 -3.01 -18.13
C LEU A 95 -4.18 -4.09 -18.50
N LYS A 96 -5.23 -4.24 -17.69
CA LYS A 96 -6.29 -5.22 -17.88
C LYS A 96 -7.59 -4.70 -17.30
N GLY A 97 -8.70 -5.10 -17.92
CA GLY A 97 -10.05 -4.85 -17.42
C GLY A 97 -10.56 -3.45 -17.75
N SER A 98 -11.62 -3.07 -17.07
CA SER A 98 -12.28 -1.78 -17.22
C SER A 98 -12.88 -1.32 -15.90
N GLY A 99 -13.26 -0.05 -15.82
CA GLY A 99 -13.88 0.52 -14.64
C GLY A 99 -14.37 1.94 -14.89
N THR A 100 -14.62 2.67 -13.80
CA THR A 100 -15.01 4.07 -13.83
C THR A 100 -14.12 4.88 -12.91
N LEU A 101 -13.55 5.97 -13.44
CA LEU A 101 -12.95 7.05 -12.67
C LEU A 101 -14.04 8.07 -12.33
N PHE A 102 -14.17 8.38 -11.05
CA PHE A 102 -14.97 9.48 -10.54
C PHE A 102 -14.03 10.63 -10.21
N LEU A 103 -14.24 11.81 -10.78
CA LEU A 103 -13.34 12.97 -10.63
C LEU A 103 -14.13 14.23 -10.28
N ALA A 104 -13.64 14.99 -9.30
CA ALA A 104 -14.20 16.27 -8.90
C ALA A 104 -13.07 17.29 -8.63
N SER A 105 -13.30 18.52 -9.08
CA SER A 105 -12.35 19.62 -8.89
C SER A 105 -12.19 19.98 -7.41
N SER A 106 -10.96 20.31 -7.02
CA SER A 106 -10.61 20.86 -5.71
C SER A 106 -10.88 22.36 -5.54
N SER A 107 -11.46 23.03 -6.53
CA SER A 107 -11.71 24.48 -6.54
C SER A 107 -12.86 24.95 -5.65
N HIS A 108 -13.75 24.04 -5.25
CA HIS A 108 -14.90 24.33 -4.39
C HIS A 108 -14.60 24.04 -2.91
N LYS A 109 -15.57 24.28 -2.01
CA LYS A 109 -15.41 23.99 -0.58
C LYS A 109 -15.42 22.49 -0.27
N TYR A 110 -16.10 21.72 -1.12
CA TYR A 110 -16.27 20.26 -1.06
C TYR A 110 -16.32 19.74 -2.51
N PRO A 111 -16.09 18.44 -2.74
CA PRO A 111 -15.98 17.87 -4.09
C PRO A 111 -17.23 18.10 -4.95
N GLY A 112 -18.41 17.82 -4.38
CA GLY A 112 -19.68 17.85 -5.11
C GLY A 112 -19.87 16.61 -5.98
N LYS A 113 -20.85 16.65 -6.90
CA LYS A 113 -21.12 15.51 -7.78
C LYS A 113 -19.89 15.27 -8.70
N PRO A 114 -19.28 14.08 -8.68
CA PRO A 114 -18.16 13.78 -9.56
C PRO A 114 -18.61 13.63 -11.01
N GLU A 115 -17.69 13.92 -11.92
CA GLU A 115 -17.73 13.45 -13.30
C GLU A 115 -17.34 11.98 -13.36
N GLU A 116 -17.97 11.24 -14.28
CA GLU A 116 -17.74 9.81 -14.47
C GLU A 116 -17.05 9.57 -15.81
N HIS A 117 -15.89 8.94 -15.76
CA HIS A 117 -15.06 8.65 -16.93
C HIS A 117 -14.83 7.15 -17.04
N PHE A 118 -15.26 6.54 -18.14
CA PHE A 118 -15.02 5.12 -18.39
C PHE A 118 -13.54 4.89 -18.69
N ILE A 119 -12.94 3.93 -17.99
CA ILE A 119 -11.53 3.50 -18.18
C ILE A 119 -11.50 2.06 -18.66
N PHE A 120 -10.54 1.72 -19.51
CA PHE A 120 -10.48 0.43 -20.22
C PHE A 120 -9.04 0.05 -20.51
N SER A 121 -8.78 -1.24 -20.76
CA SER A 121 -7.44 -1.73 -21.06
C SER A 121 -6.74 -0.96 -22.18
N ASN A 122 -5.45 -0.70 -21.99
CA ASN A 122 -4.61 0.12 -22.87
C ASN A 122 -5.00 1.60 -22.93
N SER A 123 -5.73 2.10 -21.93
CA SER A 123 -5.93 3.54 -21.71
C SER A 123 -5.01 4.09 -20.62
N THR A 124 -4.85 5.42 -20.62
CA THR A 124 -4.15 6.15 -19.56
C THR A 124 -4.94 7.39 -19.17
N PHE A 125 -4.82 7.79 -17.91
CA PHE A 125 -5.36 9.03 -17.40
C PHE A 125 -4.44 9.57 -16.31
N HIS A 126 -4.52 10.87 -16.05
CA HIS A 126 -3.81 11.52 -14.95
C HIS A 126 -4.82 12.24 -14.06
N ILE A 127 -4.51 12.30 -12.77
CA ILE A 127 -5.28 13.07 -11.81
C ILE A 127 -4.61 14.44 -11.64
N PRO A 128 -5.30 15.56 -11.90
CA PRO A 128 -4.78 16.88 -11.57
C PRO A 128 -4.45 16.99 -10.08
N VAL A 129 -3.35 17.65 -9.76
CA VAL A 129 -2.86 17.76 -8.37
C VAL A 129 -3.97 18.28 -7.45
N ASN A 130 -4.17 17.59 -6.31
CA ASN A 130 -5.20 17.84 -5.30
C ASN A 130 -6.66 17.60 -5.71
N ASP A 131 -6.98 17.22 -6.95
CA ASP A 131 -8.35 16.90 -7.31
C ASP A 131 -8.83 15.61 -6.63
N VAL A 132 -10.13 15.62 -6.30
CA VAL A 132 -10.75 14.57 -5.51
C VAL A 132 -11.26 13.50 -6.44
N HIS A 133 -10.86 12.26 -6.19
CA HIS A 133 -11.15 11.17 -7.11
C HIS A 133 -11.39 9.85 -6.39
N GLN A 134 -12.01 8.93 -7.15
CA GLN A 134 -12.18 7.53 -6.80
C GLN A 134 -12.07 6.68 -8.05
N VAL A 135 -11.26 5.63 -7.99
CA VAL A 135 -11.22 4.61 -9.03
C VAL A 135 -12.03 3.41 -8.55
N TRP A 136 -12.96 2.98 -9.39
CA TRP A 136 -13.85 1.87 -9.10
C TRP A 136 -13.80 0.86 -10.24
N ASN A 137 -13.50 -0.40 -9.93
CA ASN A 137 -13.79 -1.50 -10.83
C ASN A 137 -15.32 -1.74 -10.89
N THR A 138 -15.97 -1.06 -11.83
CA THR A 138 -17.40 -1.19 -12.14
C THR A 138 -17.70 -2.39 -13.04
N ASN A 139 -16.67 -3.12 -13.52
CA ASN A 139 -16.85 -4.35 -14.24
C ASN A 139 -17.19 -5.49 -13.25
N GLU A 140 -18.22 -6.27 -13.56
CA GLU A 140 -18.74 -7.33 -12.68
C GLU A 140 -18.02 -8.67 -12.86
N HIS A 141 -17.15 -8.80 -13.86
CA HIS A 141 -16.65 -10.11 -14.31
C HIS A 141 -15.13 -10.23 -14.34
N GLU A 142 -14.40 -9.12 -14.45
CA GLU A 142 -12.94 -9.14 -14.55
C GLU A 142 -12.26 -8.18 -13.58
N ASP A 143 -11.04 -8.53 -13.20
CA ASP A 143 -10.18 -7.64 -12.42
C ASP A 143 -9.72 -6.45 -13.25
N LEU A 144 -9.68 -5.28 -12.61
CA LEU A 144 -9.05 -4.07 -13.13
C LEU A 144 -7.61 -4.02 -12.61
N GLN A 145 -6.64 -4.14 -13.51
CA GLN A 145 -5.21 -4.04 -13.17
C GLN A 145 -4.59 -2.78 -13.76
N MET A 146 -3.87 -2.02 -12.94
CA MET A 146 -3.28 -0.75 -13.32
C MET A 146 -1.85 -0.61 -12.77
N LEU A 147 -0.98 -0.02 -13.59
CA LEU A 147 0.21 0.65 -13.10
C LEU A 147 -0.16 2.06 -12.66
N VAL A 148 0.28 2.46 -11.48
CA VAL A 148 0.07 3.80 -10.92
C VAL A 148 1.43 4.42 -10.67
N ILE A 149 1.62 5.66 -11.11
CA ILE A 149 2.86 6.41 -10.95
C ILE A 149 2.53 7.72 -10.25
N ILE A 150 3.15 7.96 -9.10
CA ILE A 150 3.02 9.23 -8.38
C ILE A 150 4.33 10.01 -8.38
N SER A 151 4.23 11.33 -8.30
CA SER A 151 5.36 12.18 -7.91
C SER A 151 5.40 12.42 -6.39
N ARG A 152 6.52 12.95 -5.89
CA ARG A 152 6.70 13.38 -4.49
C ARG A 152 6.36 12.30 -3.44
N PRO A 153 6.90 11.07 -3.57
CA PRO A 153 6.63 10.00 -2.62
C PRO A 153 7.26 10.27 -1.23
N PRO A 154 6.82 9.57 -0.17
CA PRO A 154 5.66 8.69 -0.12
C PRO A 154 4.35 9.49 -0.14
N VAL A 155 3.27 8.85 -0.60
CA VAL A 155 1.97 9.50 -0.81
C VAL A 155 1.34 9.99 0.49
N LYS A 156 0.74 11.18 0.46
CA LYS A 156 0.01 11.77 1.59
C LYS A 156 -1.45 11.92 1.18
N VAL A 157 -2.28 10.99 1.67
CA VAL A 157 -3.66 10.83 1.19
C VAL A 157 -4.65 11.48 2.15
N PHE A 158 -5.50 12.37 1.66
CA PHE A 158 -6.65 12.89 2.40
C PHE A 158 -7.91 12.14 1.98
N ILE A 159 -8.52 11.41 2.91
CA ILE A 159 -9.69 10.57 2.66
C ILE A 159 -10.98 11.33 3.01
N TYR A 160 -11.97 11.17 2.15
CA TYR A 160 -13.32 11.70 2.32
C TYR A 160 -14.29 10.58 2.66
N GLU A 161 -15.26 10.87 3.53
CA GLU A 161 -16.35 9.95 3.85
C GLU A 161 -17.38 9.91 2.72
N ASP A 162 -17.66 11.05 2.10
CA ASP A 162 -18.52 11.19 0.93
C ASP A 162 -18.13 12.41 0.08
N TRP A 163 -18.77 12.56 -1.09
CA TRP A 163 -18.53 13.63 -2.05
C TRP A 163 -19.01 15.03 -1.59
N SER A 164 -19.76 15.12 -0.49
CA SER A 164 -20.21 16.38 0.11
C SER A 164 -19.34 16.84 1.27
N MET A 165 -18.43 15.99 1.76
CA MET A 165 -17.52 16.31 2.85
C MET A 165 -16.61 17.51 2.47
N PRO A 166 -16.55 18.56 3.31
CA PRO A 166 -15.66 19.69 3.10
C PRO A 166 -14.20 19.27 2.97
N HIS A 167 -13.44 19.90 2.08
CA HIS A 167 -12.01 19.62 1.88
C HIS A 167 -11.19 19.77 3.17
N THR A 168 -11.60 20.69 4.05
CA THR A 168 -11.00 20.95 5.37
C THR A 168 -11.27 19.85 6.39
N ALA A 169 -12.30 19.02 6.18
CA ALA A 169 -12.66 17.92 7.07
C ALA A 169 -12.05 16.57 6.63
N ALA A 170 -11.54 16.47 5.40
CA ALA A 170 -10.90 15.27 4.89
C ALA A 170 -9.73 14.83 5.81
N LYS A 171 -9.67 13.54 6.10
CA LYS A 171 -8.74 12.98 7.09
C LYS A 171 -7.45 12.56 6.43
N LEU A 172 -6.32 13.09 6.87
CA LEU A 172 -5.01 12.65 6.42
C LEU A 172 -4.75 11.22 6.90
N LYS A 173 -4.40 10.33 5.97
CA LYS A 173 -3.84 9.01 6.21
C LYS A 173 -2.38 9.00 5.75
N PHE A 174 -1.47 9.16 6.70
CA PHE A 174 -0.02 9.12 6.50
C PHE A 174 0.67 8.49 7.72
N PRO A 175 1.59 7.51 7.54
CA PRO A 175 1.86 6.78 6.31
C PRO A 175 0.60 6.10 5.76
N TYR A 176 0.55 5.90 4.44
CA TYR A 176 -0.53 5.10 3.85
C TYR A 176 -0.29 3.61 4.12
N TYR A 177 -1.32 2.78 3.98
CA TYR A 177 -1.30 1.41 4.53
C TYR A 177 -0.09 0.56 4.10
N TRP A 178 0.37 0.72 2.85
CA TRP A 178 1.54 -0.01 2.32
C TRP A 178 2.90 0.52 2.78
N ASP A 179 2.93 1.71 3.37
CA ASP A 179 4.13 2.36 3.88
C ASP A 179 4.28 2.21 5.42
N GLU A 180 3.24 1.77 6.13
CA GLU A 180 3.19 1.73 7.59
C GLU A 180 4.36 0.96 8.21
N GLN A 181 4.69 -0.21 7.67
CA GLN A 181 5.75 -1.06 8.21
C GLN A 181 7.12 -0.35 8.10
N CYS A 182 7.44 0.18 6.93
CA CYS A 182 8.75 0.81 6.69
C CYS A 182 8.91 2.15 7.36
N PHE A 183 7.83 2.93 7.46
CA PHE A 183 7.85 4.21 8.14
C PHE A 183 8.15 4.08 9.64
N GLN A 184 7.70 2.99 10.28
CA GLN A 184 7.99 2.72 11.70
C GLN A 184 9.44 2.33 11.95
N ASP A 185 10.09 1.66 11.01
CA ASP A 185 11.47 1.21 11.14
C ASP A 185 12.45 2.38 10.93
N ASP A 186 12.19 3.27 9.95
CA ASP A 186 12.99 4.49 9.75
C ASP A 186 13.04 5.38 11.00
N GLN A 187 11.93 5.46 11.77
CA GLN A 187 11.90 6.25 13.01
C GLN A 187 12.68 5.63 14.17
N LYS A 188 12.94 4.32 14.15
CA LYS A 188 13.70 3.65 15.22
C LYS A 188 15.21 3.82 15.07
N ASP A 189 15.69 3.99 13.84
CA ASP A 189 17.13 4.18 13.57
C ASP A 189 17.61 5.62 13.88
N GLU A 190 16.69 6.57 14.13
CA GLU A 190 16.99 7.96 14.51
C GLU A 190 16.97 8.23 16.04
N LEU A 191 16.69 7.23 16.88
CA LEU A 191 16.63 7.32 18.36
C LEU A 191 17.82 6.61 19.03
#